data_AF-A0A956Y8P6-F1
#
_entry.id   AF-A0A956Y8P6-F1
#
_cell.length_a   1.000
_cell.length_b   1.000
_cell.length_c   1.000
_cell.angle_alpha   90.00
_cell.angle_beta   90.00
_cell.angle_gamma   90.00
#
_symmetry.space_group_name_H-M   'P 1'
#
loop_
_entity.id
_entity.type
_entity.pdbx_description
1 polymer ?
#
loop_
_entity_poly.entity_id
_entity_poly.type
_entity_poly.pdbx_seq_one_letter_code
_entity_poly.pdbx_strand_id
1 'polypeptide(L)' 'MTNPIAFDDIARLPVPDDNIAIATRRLEAGTQIQHGDDVLTLSHTVLLGHRFAIQPIAVGESLTSWGQTF' A
#
# COMPACT_ATOMS: atom_id res chain seq x y z
N MET A 1 8.16 -16.98 12.10
CA MET A 1 7.10 -15.95 12.03
C MET A 1 7.79 -14.67 11.62
N THR A 2 7.53 -14.17 10.41
CA THR A 2 8.15 -12.94 9.93
C THR A 2 7.36 -11.78 10.53
N ASN A 3 8.03 -10.85 11.21
CA ASN A 3 7.35 -9.69 11.76
C ASN A 3 6.95 -8.76 10.60
N PRO A 4 5.77 -8.08 10.64
CA PRO A 4 5.41 -7.10 9.64
C PRO A 4 6.47 -6.00 9.50
N ILE A 5 6.70 -5.54 8.28
CA ILE A 5 7.64 -4.47 7.97
C ILE A 5 6.91 -3.13 8.14
N ALA A 6 7.54 -2.12 8.75
CA ALA A 6 6.93 -0.81 8.89
C ALA A 6 6.63 -0.19 7.51
N PHE A 7 5.43 0.37 7.34
CA PHE A 7 4.99 0.98 6.07
C PHE A 7 5.99 2.02 5.54
N ASP A 8 6.48 2.90 6.41
CA ASP A 8 7.38 3.99 6.03
C ASP A 8 8.79 3.54 5.59
N ASP A 9 9.14 2.26 5.79
CA ASP A 9 10.39 1.71 5.28
C ASP A 9 10.29 1.31 3.81
N ILE A 10 9.07 1.07 3.31
CA ILE A 10 8.84 0.37 2.04
C ILE A 10 7.81 1.01 1.11
N ALA A 11 7.08 2.02 1.59
CA ALA A 11 6.03 2.67 0.82
C ALA A 11 5.88 4.15 1.21
N ARG A 12 5.22 4.92 0.35
CA ARG A 12 4.81 6.29 0.61
C ARG A 12 3.33 6.45 0.30
N LEU A 13 2.60 7.02 1.23
CA LEU A 13 1.25 7.53 1.00
C LEU A 13 1.37 9.02 0.63
N PRO A 14 0.95 9.46 -0.57
CA PRO A 14 1.18 10.84 -0.99
C PRO A 14 0.49 11.88 -0.10
N VAL A 15 -0.77 11.66 0.27
CA VAL A 15 -1.50 12.45 1.27
C VAL A 15 -2.31 11.53 2.21
N PRO A 16 -2.63 11.95 3.45
CA PRO A 16 -3.24 11.07 4.46
C PRO A 16 -4.56 10.39 4.04
N ASP A 17 -5.34 11.02 3.17
CA ASP A 17 -6.66 10.52 2.75
C ASP A 17 -6.62 9.67 1.46
N ASP A 18 -5.43 9.38 0.92
CA ASP A 18 -5.28 8.51 -0.24
C ASP A 18 -5.54 7.04 0.14
N ASN A 19 -6.12 6.25 -0.78
CA ASN A 19 -6.40 4.82 -0.56
C ASN A 19 -5.38 3.88 -1.21
N ILE A 20 -4.38 4.43 -1.90
CA ILE A 20 -3.26 3.68 -2.44
C ILE A 20 -1.91 4.31 -2.09
N ALA A 21 -0.94 3.44 -1.83
CA ALA A 21 0.44 3.82 -1.59
C ALA A 21 1.32 3.51 -2.82
N ILE A 22 2.50 4.12 -2.85
CA ILE A 22 3.55 3.87 -3.84
C ILE A 22 4.67 3.08 -3.18
N ALA A 23 5.06 1.94 -3.74
CA ALA A 23 6.18 1.15 -3.23
C ALA A 23 7.53 1.84 -3.50
N THR A 24 8.40 1.91 -2.49
CA THR A 24 9.75 2.51 -2.58
C THR A 24 10.85 1.49 -2.89
N ARG A 25 10.47 0.21 -3.03
CA ARG A 25 11.30 -0.90 -3.50
C ARG A 25 10.41 -2.02 -4.04
N ARG A 26 11.00 -3.09 -4.57
CA ARG A 26 10.26 -4.31 -4.90
C ARG A 26 9.77 -4.99 -3.62
N LEU A 27 8.48 -5.31 -3.57
CA LEU A 27 7.81 -6.01 -2.47
C LEU A 27 7.24 -7.31 -3.03
N GLU A 28 7.57 -8.46 -2.42
CA GLU A 28 7.06 -9.75 -2.90
C GLU A 28 5.63 -9.99 -2.42
N ALA A 29 4.89 -10.84 -3.15
CA ALA A 29 3.60 -11.33 -2.68
C ALA A 29 3.73 -11.98 -1.29
N GLY A 30 2.72 -11.78 -0.45
CA GLY A 30 2.73 -12.24 0.95
C GLY A 30 3.52 -11.36 1.91
N THR A 31 4.17 -10.28 1.45
CA THR A 31 4.79 -9.30 2.35
C THR A 31 3.74 -8.74 3.31
N GLN A 32 4.03 -8.82 4.62
CA GLN A 32 3.22 -8.23 5.67
C GLN A 32 3.75 -6.84 6.01
N ILE A 33 2.86 -5.84 6.02
CA ILE A 33 3.17 -4.43 6.20
C ILE A 33 2.39 -3.90 7.40
N GLN A 34 3.07 -3.33 8.38
CA GLN A 34 2.43 -2.62 9.49
C GLN A 34 2.06 -1.21 9.03
N HIS A 35 0.78 -0.85 9.05
CA HIS A 35 0.26 0.46 8.69
C HIS A 35 -0.74 0.94 9.75
N GLY A 36 -0.33 1.87 10.61
CA GLY A 36 -1.12 2.21 11.80
C GLY A 36 -1.28 1.00 12.72
N ASP A 37 -2.52 0.71 13.13
CA ASP A 37 -2.87 -0.47 13.93
C ASP A 37 -3.13 -1.72 13.08
N ASP A 38 -3.13 -1.59 11.75
CA ASP A 38 -3.46 -2.66 10.81
C ASP A 38 -2.22 -3.35 10.22
N VAL A 39 -2.40 -4.61 9.83
CA VAL A 39 -1.41 -5.37 9.05
C VAL A 39 -1.97 -5.70 7.67
N LEU A 40 -1.33 -5.15 6.64
CA LEU A 40 -1.65 -5.40 5.24
C LEU A 40 -0.84 -6.59 4.73
N THR A 41 -1.46 -7.47 3.94
CA THR A 41 -0.74 -8.55 3.24
C THR A 41 -0.88 -8.34 1.75
N LEU A 42 0.25 -8.18 1.04
CA LEU A 42 0.22 -8.00 -0.41
C LEU A 42 -0.24 -9.28 -1.11
N SER A 43 -1.28 -9.20 -1.93
CA SER A 43 -1.77 -10.34 -2.73
C SER A 43 -0.84 -10.68 -3.90
N HIS A 44 -0.03 -9.73 -4.36
CA HIS A 44 0.87 -9.87 -5.51
C HIS A 44 2.19 -9.14 -5.25
N THR A 45 3.22 -9.47 -6.02
CA THR A 45 4.47 -8.71 -6.04
C THR A 45 4.21 -7.30 -6.60
N VAL A 46 4.69 -6.27 -5.90
CA VAL A 46 4.61 -4.86 -6.28
C VAL A 46 6.03 -4.36 -6.61
N LEU A 47 6.20 -3.76 -7.77
CA LEU A 47 7.51 -3.24 -8.20
C LEU A 47 7.74 -1.82 -7.66
N LEU A 48 9.01 -1.39 -7.62
CA LEU A 48 9.38 -0.01 -7.30
C LEU A 48 8.55 0.99 -8.12
N GLY A 49 7.96 1.97 -7.44
CA GLY A 49 7.15 3.03 -8.07
C GLY A 49 5.73 2.61 -8.44
N HIS A 50 5.38 1.33 -8.34
CA HIS A 50 4.01 0.86 -8.57
C HIS A 50 3.14 1.10 -7.35
N ARG A 51 1.82 1.18 -7.60
CA ARG A 51 0.81 1.47 -6.59
C ARG A 51 0.18 0.20 -6.06
N PHE A 52 -0.23 0.22 -4.81
CA PHE A 52 -1.00 -0.84 -4.17
C PHE A 52 -2.01 -0.25 -3.17
N ALA A 53 -3.14 -0.93 -2.99
CA ALA A 53 -4.18 -0.50 -2.06
C ALA A 53 -3.73 -0.68 -0.61
N ILE A 54 -4.01 0.31 0.24
CA ILE A 54 -3.75 0.25 1.68
C ILE A 54 -4.99 -0.11 2.50
N GLN A 55 -6.12 -0.31 1.83
CA GLN A 55 -7.39 -0.75 2.39
C GLN A 55 -8.18 -1.51 1.32
N PRO A 56 -9.24 -2.27 1.67
CA PRO A 56 -10.16 -2.82 0.68
C PRO A 56 -10.79 -1.71 -0.16
N ILE A 57 -10.89 -1.92 -1.47
CA ILE A 57 -11.51 -0.98 -2.41
C ILE A 57 -12.57 -1.75 -3.19
N ALA A 58 -13.81 -1.27 -3.16
CA ALA A 58 -14.92 -1.91 -3.85
C ALA A 58 -14.90 -1.67 -5.36
N VAL A 59 -15.59 -2.52 -6.12
CA VAL A 59 -15.76 -2.30 -7.56
C VAL A 59 -16.51 -1.00 -7.80
N GLY A 60 -15.92 -0.10 -8.58
CA GLY A 60 -16.48 1.22 -8.90
C GLY A 60 -16.14 2.32 -7.87
N GLU A 61 -15.46 1.98 -6.78
CA GLU A 61 -14.92 2.97 -5.86
C GLU A 61 -13.73 3.72 -6.47
N SER A 62 -13.61 5.00 -6.17
CA SER A 62 -12.53 5.86 -6.65
C SER A 62 -11.19 5.45 -6.05
N LEU A 63 -10.15 5.41 -6.88
CA LEU A 63 -8.78 5.31 -6.40
C LEU A 63 -8.24 6.73 -6.20
N THR A 64 -7.64 7.00 -5.04
CA THR A 64 -7.13 8.33 -4.67
C THR A 64 -5.62 8.32 -4.51
N SER A 65 -4.96 9.26 -5.17
CA SER A 65 -3.51 9.49 -5.09
C SER A 65 -3.20 10.96 -5.28
N TRP A 66 -2.32 11.52 -4.45
CA TRP A 66 -2.01 12.94 -4.44
C TRP A 66 -3.25 13.82 -4.19
N GLY A 67 -4.23 13.31 -3.43
CA GLY A 67 -5.48 14.00 -3.14
C GLY A 67 -6.40 14.15 -4.36
N GLN A 68 -6.18 13.34 -5.40
CA GLN A 68 -6.96 13.34 -6.63
C GLN A 68 -7.45 11.93 -6.95
N THR A 69 -8.62 11.86 -7.58
CA THR A 69 -9.17 10.61 -8.12
C THR A 69 -8.56 10.29 -9.49
N PHE A 70 -8.40 9.00 -9.79
CA PHE A 70 -8.02 8.53 -11.13
C PHE A 70 -8.79 7.25 -11.54
#